data_AF-C7G6T4-F1
#
_entry.id   AF-C7G6T4-F1
#
_cell.length_a   1.000
_cell.length_b   1.000
_cell.length_c   1.000
_cell.angle_alpha   90.00
_cell.angle_beta   90.00
_cell.angle_gamma   90.00
#
_symmetry.space_group_name_H-M   'P 1'
#
loop_
_entity.id
_entity.type
_entity.pdbx_description
1 polymer ?
#
loop_
_entity_poly.entity_id
_entity_poly.type
_entity_poly.pdbx_seq_one_letter_code
_entity_poly.pdbx_strand_id
1 'polypeptide(L)'
;MQTTIIYITGVYDTLDLFTQELKNAFESMGYASFTYDARLEEVSKQALIECIGDGAKKDQRFFCVTFNNLGYNLSLPAGMTGTGMLLKQDIFQSTAGSKRAGSAEEEPNLWETYNIPYINILMDHPFHYEKPLQNAPATSIVLCTDRNHVRYIRRYFKNIRYTDFLPHAGVELGSRHKPLAERGIDVLYAGALPIYTVAKMIPDLSSIPEVDGEEMAQVVLSELVHHPDRTTEDVIEEY
;
A
#
# COMPACT_ATOMS: atom_id res chain seq x y z
N MET A 1 14.73 5.60 -23.93
CA MET A 1 13.44 5.91 -23.29
C MET A 1 13.65 5.91 -21.79
N GLN A 2 13.59 7.09 -21.15
CA GLN A 2 13.79 7.22 -19.71
C GLN A 2 12.56 6.64 -18.97
N THR A 3 12.79 6.00 -17.83
CA THR A 3 11.72 5.48 -16.97
C THR A 3 11.90 6.06 -15.57
N THR A 4 10.85 6.65 -15.02
CA THR A 4 10.81 7.18 -13.65
C THR A 4 9.96 6.30 -12.76
N ILE A 5 10.47 5.99 -11.57
CA ILE A 5 9.70 5.33 -10.53
C ILE A 5 9.28 6.38 -9.49
N ILE A 6 7.98 6.43 -9.22
CA ILE A 6 7.35 7.30 -8.24
C ILE A 6 7.22 6.50 -6.94
N TYR A 7 7.71 7.08 -5.86
CA TYR A 7 7.67 6.53 -4.51
C TYR A 7 6.84 7.40 -3.59
N ILE A 8 6.26 6.81 -2.53
CA ILE A 8 5.49 7.53 -1.51
C ILE A 8 6.20 7.37 -0.15
N THR A 9 6.36 8.47 0.58
CA THR A 9 6.97 8.49 1.93
C THR A 9 6.17 9.37 2.89
N GLY A 10 6.51 9.33 4.18
CA GLY A 10 6.01 10.27 5.17
C GLY A 10 4.77 9.82 5.94
N VAL A 11 4.42 8.52 5.85
CA VAL A 11 3.29 7.95 6.60
C VAL A 11 3.76 6.98 7.69
N TYR A 12 4.67 6.07 7.36
CA TYR A 12 5.20 5.08 8.30
C TYR A 12 6.73 4.99 8.16
N ASP A 13 7.45 5.29 9.24
CA ASP A 13 8.93 5.32 9.23
C ASP A 13 9.55 4.01 8.73
N THR A 14 8.95 2.87 9.08
CA THR A 14 9.44 1.54 8.63
C THR A 14 9.24 1.32 7.14
N LEU A 15 8.14 1.79 6.55
CA LEU A 15 7.88 1.71 5.12
C LEU A 15 8.77 2.68 4.34
N ASP A 16 9.05 3.85 4.91
CA ASP A 16 9.97 4.82 4.33
C ASP A 16 11.39 4.23 4.17
N LEU A 17 11.85 3.38 5.10
CA LEU A 17 13.11 2.66 4.96
C LEU A 17 13.09 1.70 3.75
N PHE A 18 12.03 0.90 3.59
CA PHE A 18 11.90 0.01 2.42
C PHE A 18 11.83 0.80 1.11
N THR A 19 11.09 1.91 1.10
CA THR A 19 11.01 2.82 -0.03
C THR A 19 12.37 3.37 -0.41
N GLN A 20 13.18 3.79 0.58
CA GLN A 20 14.51 4.33 0.33
C GLN A 20 15.45 3.28 -0.26
N GLU A 21 15.43 2.05 0.24
CA GLU A 21 16.27 0.97 -0.30
C GLU A 21 15.87 0.57 -1.72
N LEU A 22 14.56 0.48 -2.01
CA LEU A 22 14.09 0.25 -3.38
C LEU A 22 14.53 1.39 -4.31
N LYS A 23 14.35 2.64 -3.88
CA LYS A 23 14.79 3.82 -4.64
C LYS A 23 16.27 3.74 -4.97
N ASN A 24 17.13 3.48 -3.97
CA ASN A 24 18.58 3.34 -4.18
C ASN A 24 18.90 2.24 -5.20
N ALA A 25 18.25 1.07 -5.07
CA ALA A 25 18.46 -0.05 -5.97
C ALA A 25 18.07 0.31 -7.42
N PHE A 26 16.89 0.89 -7.64
CA PHE A 26 16.45 1.26 -8.98
C PHE A 26 17.27 2.42 -9.57
N GLU A 27 17.69 3.39 -8.78
CA GLU A 27 18.62 4.44 -9.26
C GLU A 27 19.96 3.85 -9.71
N SER A 28 20.49 2.86 -8.99
CA SER A 28 21.72 2.15 -9.39
C SER A 28 21.58 1.38 -10.70
N MET A 29 20.35 0.96 -11.04
CA MET A 29 20.01 0.32 -12.31
C MET A 29 19.75 1.34 -13.45
N GLY A 30 19.83 2.64 -13.17
CA GLY A 30 19.67 3.72 -14.15
C GLY A 30 18.24 4.24 -14.31
N TYR A 31 17.31 3.89 -13.41
CA TYR A 31 15.98 4.50 -13.37
C TYR A 31 16.04 5.88 -12.74
N ALA A 32 15.23 6.81 -13.25
CA ALA A 32 14.98 8.07 -12.55
C ALA A 32 13.98 7.82 -11.41
N SER A 33 13.93 8.72 -10.44
CA SER A 33 13.03 8.61 -9.29
C SER A 33 12.29 9.93 -9.03
N PHE A 34 11.10 9.81 -8.46
CA PHE A 34 10.35 10.92 -7.87
C PHE A 34 9.82 10.45 -6.51
N THR A 35 9.91 11.27 -5.48
CA THR A 35 9.36 10.95 -4.16
C THR A 35 8.23 11.92 -3.82
N TYR A 36 7.04 11.39 -3.60
CA TYR A 36 5.90 12.10 -3.04
C TYR A 36 5.96 12.00 -1.51
N ASP A 37 6.06 13.12 -0.82
CA ASP A 37 6.01 13.18 0.64
C ASP A 37 4.59 13.50 1.11
N ALA A 38 3.94 12.53 1.75
CA ALA A 38 2.59 12.63 2.29
C ALA A 38 2.46 13.61 3.47
N ARG A 39 3.57 14.08 4.05
CA ARG A 39 3.53 15.16 5.06
C ARG A 39 3.38 16.54 4.41
N LEU A 40 3.65 16.63 3.10
CA LEU A 40 3.64 17.85 2.30
C LEU A 40 2.70 17.69 1.11
N GLU A 41 1.49 17.16 1.33
CA GLU A 41 0.59 16.66 0.28
C GLU A 41 0.38 17.64 -0.88
N GLU A 42 0.03 18.90 -0.60
CA GLU A 42 -0.24 19.92 -1.63
C GLU A 42 0.97 20.19 -2.52
N VAL A 43 2.14 20.37 -1.90
CA VAL A 43 3.39 20.69 -2.61
C VAL A 43 3.88 19.47 -3.40
N SER A 44 3.86 18.29 -2.77
CA SER A 44 4.26 17.03 -3.40
C SER A 44 3.34 16.67 -4.56
N LYS A 45 2.03 16.90 -4.44
CA LYS A 45 1.02 16.63 -5.49
C LYS A 45 1.24 17.53 -6.69
N GLN A 46 1.42 18.83 -6.47
CA GLN A 46 1.70 19.76 -7.56
C GLN A 46 3.00 19.41 -8.30
N ALA A 47 4.07 19.11 -7.55
CA ALA A 47 5.35 18.70 -8.13
C ALA A 47 5.25 17.39 -8.92
N LEU A 48 4.45 16.43 -8.44
CA LEU A 48 4.22 15.16 -9.14
C LEU A 48 3.51 15.38 -10.48
N ILE A 49 2.45 16.20 -10.49
CA ILE A 49 1.68 16.52 -11.70
C ILE A 49 2.59 17.21 -12.73
N GLU A 50 3.40 18.16 -12.30
CA GLU A 50 4.37 18.84 -13.18
C GLU A 50 5.42 17.86 -13.74
N CYS A 51 5.95 16.97 -12.89
CA CYS A 51 6.92 15.95 -13.29
C CYS A 51 6.35 15.01 -14.36
N ILE A 52 5.13 14.49 -14.14
CA ILE A 52 4.44 13.63 -15.11
C ILE A 52 4.16 14.41 -16.40
N GLY A 53 3.65 15.63 -16.30
CA GLY A 53 3.32 16.46 -17.45
C GLY A 53 4.53 16.79 -18.33
N ASP A 54 5.70 17.06 -17.74
CA ASP A 54 6.93 17.31 -18.48
C ASP A 54 7.56 16.04 -19.03
N GLY A 55 7.45 14.91 -18.34
CA GLY A 55 7.89 13.61 -18.84
C GLY A 55 7.03 13.09 -20.00
N ALA A 56 5.71 13.31 -19.95
CA ALA A 56 4.80 12.92 -21.03
C ALA A 56 5.17 13.59 -22.36
N LYS A 57 5.63 14.86 -22.34
CA LYS A 57 6.14 15.57 -23.54
C LYS A 57 7.42 14.95 -24.12
N LYS A 58 8.14 14.15 -23.33
CA LYS A 58 9.41 13.50 -23.67
C LYS A 58 9.27 12.00 -23.91
N ASP A 59 8.05 11.48 -23.99
CA ASP A 59 7.76 10.05 -24.10
C ASP A 59 8.41 9.22 -22.97
N GLN A 60 8.40 9.79 -21.77
CA GLN A 60 8.93 9.16 -20.55
C GLN A 60 7.89 8.22 -19.95
N ARG A 61 8.35 7.05 -19.49
CA ARG A 61 7.48 6.09 -18.78
C ARG A 61 7.52 6.33 -17.28
N PHE A 62 6.38 6.12 -16.63
CA PHE A 62 6.23 6.25 -15.20
C PHE A 62 5.65 4.97 -14.60
N PHE A 63 6.10 4.63 -13.39
CA PHE A 63 5.54 3.57 -12.56
C PHE A 63 5.44 4.11 -11.14
N CYS A 64 4.37 3.79 -10.42
CA CYS A 64 4.28 4.07 -8.98
C CYS A 64 4.58 2.79 -8.21
N VAL A 65 5.45 2.86 -7.22
CA VAL A 65 5.76 1.76 -6.29
C VAL A 65 5.53 2.25 -4.88
N THR A 66 4.71 1.52 -4.14
CA THR A 66 4.33 1.86 -2.77
C THR A 66 4.11 0.62 -1.93
N PHE A 67 3.97 0.84 -0.63
CA PHE A 67 3.67 -0.19 0.35
C PHE A 67 2.31 0.09 0.99
N ASN A 68 1.55 -0.95 1.34
CA ASN A 68 0.34 -0.83 2.16
C ASN A 68 -0.66 0.27 1.74
N ASN A 69 -0.83 0.47 0.43
CA ASN A 69 -1.79 1.40 -0.18
C ASN A 69 -1.53 2.90 0.04
N LEU A 70 -0.31 3.33 0.36
CA LEU A 70 -0.04 4.73 0.68
C LEU A 70 -0.27 5.76 -0.45
N GLY A 71 -0.40 5.33 -1.71
CA GLY A 71 -0.54 6.24 -2.88
C GLY A 71 -1.92 6.22 -3.55
N TYR A 72 -2.90 5.59 -2.94
CA TYR A 72 -4.07 5.06 -3.66
C TYR A 72 -5.03 6.12 -4.24
N ASN A 73 -5.26 7.20 -3.48
CA ASN A 73 -6.34 8.15 -3.73
C ASN A 73 -5.83 9.53 -4.15
N LEU A 74 -4.76 9.58 -4.94
CA LEU A 74 -4.38 10.84 -5.58
C LEU A 74 -5.35 11.12 -6.72
N SER A 75 -6.23 12.10 -6.50
CA SER A 75 -7.12 12.65 -7.51
C SER A 75 -6.45 13.77 -8.29
N LEU A 76 -6.91 14.06 -9.50
CA LEU A 76 -6.55 15.30 -10.18
C LEU A 76 -7.54 16.42 -9.82
N PRO A 77 -7.06 17.64 -9.51
CA PRO A 77 -7.95 18.77 -9.28
C PRO A 77 -8.90 18.97 -10.47
N ALA A 78 -10.17 19.27 -10.18
CA ALA A 78 -11.16 19.59 -11.20
C ALA A 78 -10.64 20.69 -12.16
N GLY A 79 -10.62 20.39 -13.46
CA GLY A 79 -10.14 21.30 -14.52
C GLY A 79 -8.79 20.92 -15.17
N MET A 80 -8.08 19.91 -14.67
CA MET A 80 -6.85 19.39 -15.31
C MET A 80 -7.10 18.24 -16.30
N THR A 81 -8.35 17.83 -16.49
CA THR A 81 -8.76 16.75 -17.41
C THR A 81 -8.82 17.26 -18.84
N GLY A 82 -7.65 17.44 -19.45
CA GLY A 82 -7.53 17.75 -20.85
C GLY A 82 -6.16 17.35 -21.34
N THR A 83 -6.11 16.36 -22.23
CA THR A 83 -4.99 16.22 -23.17
C THR A 83 -4.83 17.54 -23.91
N GLY A 84 -4.00 18.45 -23.39
CA GLY A 84 -3.82 19.79 -23.95
C GLY A 84 -3.88 20.90 -22.91
N MET A 85 -2.72 21.28 -22.40
CA MET A 85 -2.24 22.68 -22.35
C MET A 85 -3.29 23.77 -22.03
N LEU A 86 -3.36 24.22 -20.77
CA LEU A 86 -3.70 25.61 -20.38
C LEU A 86 -3.15 25.84 -18.95
N LEU A 87 -1.98 26.49 -18.83
CA LEU A 87 -1.69 27.92 -18.70
C LEU A 87 -1.58 28.35 -17.23
N LYS A 88 -0.30 28.51 -16.83
CA LYS A 88 0.12 29.29 -15.67
C LYS A 88 -0.52 30.69 -15.76
N GLN A 89 -1.58 30.99 -14.99
CA GLN A 89 -1.76 32.35 -14.44
C GLN A 89 -2.88 32.55 -13.41
N ASP A 90 -3.85 31.65 -13.19
CA ASP A 90 -5.05 32.05 -12.40
C ASP A 90 -5.23 31.41 -11.01
N ILE A 91 -4.18 30.88 -10.36
CA ILE A 91 -4.30 30.29 -9.00
C ILE A 91 -4.21 31.36 -7.87
N PHE A 92 -4.06 32.65 -8.20
CA PHE A 92 -4.11 33.73 -7.21
C PHE A 92 -5.23 34.72 -7.51
N GLN A 93 -6.48 34.31 -7.24
CA GLN A 93 -7.52 35.24 -6.82
C GLN A 93 -8.60 34.53 -5.98
N SER A 94 -8.53 34.80 -4.68
CA SER A 94 -9.56 34.68 -3.65
C SER A 94 -10.99 34.91 -4.16
N THR A 95 -11.96 34.10 -3.72
CA THR A 95 -12.97 34.52 -2.73
C THR A 95 -13.94 33.38 -2.36
N ALA A 96 -14.44 33.47 -1.13
CA ALA A 96 -15.43 32.60 -0.53
C ALA A 96 -16.78 32.55 -1.28
N GLY A 97 -17.47 31.40 -1.19
CA GLY A 97 -18.93 31.36 -1.27
C GLY A 97 -19.53 30.27 -2.15
N SER A 98 -20.42 29.49 -1.53
CA SER A 98 -21.52 28.74 -2.15
C SER A 98 -21.21 27.34 -2.72
N LYS A 99 -21.21 26.34 -1.82
CA LYS A 99 -21.52 24.95 -2.21
C LYS A 99 -23.00 24.89 -2.61
N ARG A 100 -23.27 24.83 -3.92
CA ARG A 100 -24.52 24.28 -4.44
C ARG A 100 -24.33 22.79 -4.68
N ALA A 101 -25.24 22.01 -4.11
CA ALA A 101 -25.36 20.58 -4.34
C ALA A 101 -25.89 20.31 -5.76
N GLY A 102 -25.21 19.42 -6.48
CA GLY A 102 -25.61 18.94 -7.81
C GLY A 102 -24.40 18.44 -8.59
N SER A 103 -24.28 17.11 -8.73
CA SER A 103 -23.23 16.32 -9.40
C SER A 103 -21.79 16.65 -8.96
N ALA A 104 -21.31 15.99 -7.91
CA ALA A 104 -19.87 15.85 -7.72
C ALA A 104 -19.37 14.92 -8.85
N GLU A 105 -18.86 15.51 -9.93
CA GLU A 105 -17.96 14.76 -10.82
C GLU A 105 -16.81 14.30 -9.92
N GLU A 106 -16.72 12.99 -9.68
CA GLU A 106 -15.61 12.42 -8.92
C GLU A 106 -14.32 12.82 -9.63
N GLU A 107 -13.42 13.50 -8.90
CA GLU A 107 -12.13 13.87 -9.44
C GLU A 107 -11.40 12.61 -9.93
N PRO A 108 -10.93 12.58 -11.19
CA PRO A 108 -10.41 11.35 -11.76
C PRO A 108 -9.11 10.94 -11.07
N ASN A 109 -8.91 9.64 -10.95
CA ASN A 109 -7.70 9.09 -10.37
C ASN A 109 -6.49 9.44 -11.24
N LEU A 110 -5.43 9.95 -10.60
CA LEU A 110 -4.21 10.39 -11.27
C LEU A 110 -3.55 9.24 -12.04
N TRP A 111 -3.49 8.05 -11.45
CA TRP A 111 -2.83 6.89 -12.05
C TRP A 111 -3.56 6.41 -13.29
N GLU A 112 -4.89 6.37 -13.25
CA GLU A 112 -5.72 6.00 -14.40
C GLU A 112 -5.63 7.04 -15.51
N THR A 113 -5.67 8.33 -15.16
CA THR A 113 -5.63 9.43 -16.13
C THR A 113 -4.36 9.41 -16.98
N TYR A 114 -3.22 9.12 -16.36
CA TYR A 114 -1.93 9.01 -17.06
C TYR A 114 -1.57 7.58 -17.47
N ASN A 115 -2.47 6.62 -17.24
CA ASN A 115 -2.24 5.18 -17.44
C ASN A 115 -0.92 4.69 -16.82
N ILE A 116 -0.61 5.18 -15.61
CA ILE A 116 0.59 4.84 -14.85
C ILE A 116 0.30 3.55 -14.06
N PRO A 117 1.09 2.47 -14.24
CA PRO A 117 0.96 1.29 -13.42
C PRO A 117 1.21 1.61 -11.95
N TYR A 118 0.27 1.22 -11.09
CA TYR A 118 0.32 1.45 -9.66
C TYR A 118 0.64 0.14 -8.94
N ILE A 119 1.91 -0.05 -8.54
CA ILE A 119 2.40 -1.26 -7.90
C ILE A 119 2.36 -1.05 -6.39
N ASN A 120 1.47 -1.78 -5.72
CA ASN A 120 1.37 -1.80 -4.27
C ASN A 120 1.92 -3.11 -3.72
N ILE A 121 2.96 -3.03 -2.89
CA ILE A 121 3.52 -4.15 -2.15
C ILE A 121 2.80 -4.21 -0.79
N LEU A 122 1.93 -5.18 -0.63
CA LEU A 122 1.10 -5.36 0.55
C LEU A 122 1.85 -6.24 1.56
N MET A 123 2.26 -5.60 2.65
CA MET A 123 3.02 -6.20 3.75
C MET A 123 2.10 -6.84 4.78
N ASP A 124 1.02 -6.14 5.12
CA ASP A 124 0.03 -6.59 6.10
C ASP A 124 -1.10 -7.39 5.44
N HIS A 125 -1.92 -8.04 6.26
CA HIS A 125 -3.03 -8.86 5.76
C HIS A 125 -4.06 -8.02 4.97
N PRO A 126 -4.53 -8.45 3.77
CA PRO A 126 -5.45 -7.68 2.92
C PRO A 126 -6.77 -7.28 3.59
N PHE A 127 -7.23 -8.04 4.57
CA PHE A 127 -8.39 -7.72 5.41
C PHE A 127 -8.35 -6.29 5.97
N HIS A 128 -7.17 -5.78 6.35
CA HIS A 128 -7.03 -4.43 6.90
C HIS A 128 -7.27 -3.31 5.87
N TYR A 129 -7.37 -3.66 4.58
CA TYR A 129 -7.44 -2.70 3.48
C TYR A 129 -8.67 -2.91 2.61
N GLU A 130 -9.78 -3.41 3.16
CA GLU A 130 -11.00 -3.66 2.38
C GLU A 130 -11.43 -2.44 1.56
N LYS A 131 -11.63 -1.29 2.21
CA LYS A 131 -12.09 -0.06 1.52
C LYS A 131 -11.12 0.42 0.45
N PRO A 132 -9.79 0.54 0.72
CA PRO A 132 -8.82 0.79 -0.34
C PRO A 132 -8.94 -0.25 -1.46
N LEU A 133 -8.75 -1.54 -1.18
CA LEU A 133 -8.70 -2.60 -2.20
C LEU A 133 -9.96 -2.66 -3.09
N GLN A 134 -11.16 -2.37 -2.56
CA GLN A 134 -12.39 -2.24 -3.35
C GLN A 134 -12.37 -1.10 -4.36
N ASN A 135 -11.74 0.03 -4.01
CA ASN A 135 -11.71 1.25 -4.81
C ASN A 135 -10.44 1.39 -5.66
N ALA A 136 -9.82 0.26 -6.04
CA ALA A 136 -8.55 0.25 -6.76
C ALA A 136 -8.57 1.01 -8.08
N PRO A 137 -7.54 1.85 -8.35
CA PRO A 137 -7.26 2.25 -9.72
C PRO A 137 -7.18 1.01 -10.61
N ALA A 138 -7.76 1.06 -11.81
CA ALA A 138 -7.74 -0.05 -12.77
C ALA A 138 -6.31 -0.41 -13.22
N THR A 139 -5.35 0.48 -13.01
CA THR A 139 -3.90 0.28 -13.25
C THR A 139 -3.17 -0.43 -12.10
N SER A 140 -3.89 -0.82 -11.05
CA SER A 140 -3.30 -1.43 -9.85
C SER A 140 -2.75 -2.83 -10.09
N ILE A 141 -1.56 -3.05 -9.54
CA ILE A 141 -0.87 -4.33 -9.42
C ILE A 141 -0.59 -4.52 -7.93
N VAL A 142 -1.15 -5.55 -7.31
CA VAL A 142 -0.96 -5.82 -5.88
C VAL A 142 -0.03 -7.01 -5.69
N LEU A 143 1.13 -6.77 -5.09
CA LEU A 143 2.12 -7.81 -4.79
C LEU A 143 2.02 -8.13 -3.31
N CYS A 144 1.91 -9.41 -2.95
CA CYS A 144 1.78 -9.81 -1.55
C CYS A 144 3.00 -10.60 -1.08
N THR A 145 3.38 -10.37 0.17
CA THR A 145 4.47 -11.09 0.86
C THR A 145 4.08 -12.49 1.34
N ASP A 146 2.79 -12.84 1.28
CA ASP A 146 2.25 -14.15 1.65
C ASP A 146 1.34 -14.71 0.54
N ARG A 147 1.35 -16.03 0.34
CA ARG A 147 0.51 -16.72 -0.66
C ARG A 147 -0.96 -16.75 -0.25
N ASN A 148 -1.28 -16.76 1.04
CA ASN A 148 -2.63 -16.63 1.57
C ASN A 148 -3.21 -15.27 1.23
N HIS A 149 -2.42 -14.20 1.36
CA HIS A 149 -2.84 -12.86 0.94
C HIS A 149 -3.19 -12.84 -0.55
N VAL A 150 -2.38 -13.48 -1.41
CA VAL A 150 -2.70 -13.61 -2.85
C VAL A 150 -4.03 -14.34 -3.07
N ARG A 151 -4.26 -15.44 -2.35
CA ARG A 151 -5.53 -16.20 -2.44
C ARG A 151 -6.72 -15.35 -1.97
N TYR A 152 -6.56 -14.65 -0.85
CA TYR A 152 -7.56 -13.75 -0.29
C TYR A 152 -7.94 -12.66 -1.29
N ILE A 153 -6.95 -11.95 -1.86
CA ILE A 153 -7.22 -10.88 -2.83
C ILE A 153 -7.94 -11.42 -4.07
N ARG A 154 -7.45 -12.52 -4.64
CA ARG A 154 -8.09 -13.16 -5.79
C ARG A 154 -9.51 -13.63 -5.50
N ARG A 155 -9.82 -14.00 -4.25
CA ARG A 155 -11.16 -14.42 -3.82
C ARG A 155 -12.11 -13.23 -3.68
N TYR A 156 -11.71 -12.19 -2.95
CA TYR A 156 -12.61 -11.11 -2.51
C TYR A 156 -12.56 -9.82 -3.34
N PHE A 157 -11.45 -9.49 -4.00
CA PHE A 157 -11.28 -8.24 -4.73
C PHE A 157 -11.12 -8.47 -6.25
N LYS A 158 -12.22 -8.83 -6.90
CA LYS A 158 -12.26 -9.12 -8.35
C LYS A 158 -11.93 -7.92 -9.24
N ASN A 159 -12.00 -6.71 -8.69
CA ASN A 159 -11.61 -5.47 -9.36
C ASN A 159 -10.07 -5.39 -9.57
N ILE A 160 -9.27 -6.08 -8.74
CA ILE A 160 -7.81 -6.10 -8.88
C ILE A 160 -7.44 -7.14 -9.95
N ARG A 161 -6.94 -6.64 -11.08
CA ARG A 161 -6.63 -7.47 -12.26
C ARG A 161 -5.33 -8.25 -12.11
N TYR A 162 -4.36 -7.68 -11.41
CA TYR A 162 -3.03 -8.26 -11.27
C TYR A 162 -2.69 -8.41 -9.80
N THR A 163 -2.48 -9.65 -9.37
CA THR A 163 -2.02 -9.98 -8.03
C THR A 163 -1.08 -11.16 -8.08
N ASP A 164 0.08 -11.04 -7.43
CA ASP A 164 1.03 -12.14 -7.33
C ASP A 164 1.89 -12.08 -6.05
N PHE A 165 2.62 -13.17 -5.80
CA PHE A 165 3.52 -13.31 -4.67
C PHE A 165 4.86 -12.61 -4.93
N LEU A 166 5.26 -11.74 -4.01
CA LEU A 166 6.59 -11.14 -3.96
C LEU A 166 7.20 -11.46 -2.59
N PRO A 167 8.20 -12.34 -2.50
CA PRO A 167 8.81 -12.67 -1.21
C PRO A 167 9.40 -11.42 -0.57
N HIS A 168 9.19 -11.27 0.74
CA HIS A 168 9.80 -10.18 1.49
C HIS A 168 11.33 -10.29 1.47
N ALA A 169 12.01 -9.18 1.21
CA ALA A 169 13.47 -9.14 1.21
C ALA A 169 14.01 -9.09 2.66
N GLY A 170 15.01 -9.90 2.96
CA GLY A 170 15.79 -9.80 4.19
C GLY A 170 17.10 -9.07 3.94
N VAL A 171 17.68 -8.48 4.99
CA VAL A 171 19.07 -8.00 4.94
C VAL A 171 19.98 -9.20 5.14
N GLU A 172 20.72 -9.57 4.10
CA GLU A 172 21.78 -10.56 4.24
C GLU A 172 22.94 -9.94 5.02
N LEU A 173 23.11 -10.34 6.27
CA LEU A 173 24.31 -10.02 7.03
C LEU A 173 25.44 -10.83 6.40
N GLY A 174 26.34 -10.15 5.66
CA GLY A 174 27.43 -10.68 4.82
C GLY A 174 28.49 -11.54 5.54
N SER A 175 28.06 -12.49 6.34
CA SER A 175 28.85 -13.36 7.20
C SER A 175 28.37 -14.79 7.05
N ARG A 176 29.33 -15.72 7.12
CA ARG A 176 29.11 -17.15 7.03
C ARG A 176 28.11 -17.59 8.12
N HIS A 177 26.92 -18.02 7.72
CA HIS A 177 25.93 -18.54 8.67
C HIS A 177 26.50 -19.75 9.41
N LYS A 178 26.48 -19.71 10.76
CA LYS A 178 26.77 -20.90 11.56
C LYS A 178 25.72 -21.98 11.25
N PRO A 179 26.14 -23.22 10.91
CA PRO A 179 25.24 -24.36 10.83
C PRO A 179 24.37 -24.48 12.07
N LEU A 180 23.14 -24.97 11.93
CA LEU A 180 22.18 -25.06 13.04
C LEU A 180 22.78 -25.80 14.25
N ALA A 181 23.51 -26.90 14.00
CA ALA A 181 24.18 -27.71 15.04
C ALA A 181 25.31 -27.00 15.80
N GLU A 182 25.83 -25.88 15.29
CA GLU A 182 26.91 -25.09 15.92
C GLU A 182 26.38 -23.85 16.67
N ARG A 183 25.05 -23.64 16.67
CA ARG A 183 24.42 -22.53 17.39
C ARG A 183 24.23 -22.93 18.85
N GLY A 184 24.66 -22.08 19.77
CA GLY A 184 24.48 -22.30 21.22
C GLY A 184 23.11 -21.90 21.76
N ILE A 185 22.17 -21.53 20.89
CA ILE A 185 20.80 -21.15 21.23
C ILE A 185 19.88 -22.06 20.43
N ASP A 186 19.12 -22.90 21.13
CA ASP A 186 18.17 -23.84 20.51
C ASP A 186 16.90 -23.13 20.04
N VAL A 187 16.38 -22.20 20.85
CA VAL A 187 15.16 -21.44 20.57
C VAL A 187 15.42 -19.95 20.83
N LEU A 188 15.15 -19.12 19.82
CA LEU A 188 15.18 -17.67 19.93
C LEU A 188 13.76 -17.13 19.75
N TYR A 189 13.28 -16.40 20.75
CA TYR A 189 12.02 -15.66 20.67
C TYR A 189 12.34 -14.17 20.45
N ALA A 190 12.17 -13.70 19.21
CA ALA A 190 12.69 -12.40 18.75
C ALA A 190 11.71 -11.22 18.89
N GLY A 191 10.55 -11.42 19.52
CA GLY A 191 9.59 -10.34 19.74
C GLY A 191 8.43 -10.80 20.61
N ALA A 192 7.91 -9.89 21.43
CA ALA A 192 6.71 -10.09 22.23
C ALA A 192 5.81 -8.87 22.07
N LEU A 193 4.49 -9.06 22.00
CA LEU A 193 3.56 -7.98 22.30
C LEU A 193 3.24 -8.05 23.80
N PRO A 194 3.59 -7.05 24.62
CA PRO A 194 3.28 -7.11 26.05
C PRO A 194 1.78 -7.17 26.27
N ILE A 195 1.32 -8.01 27.22
CA ILE A 195 -0.12 -8.22 27.47
C ILE A 195 -0.88 -6.92 27.80
N TYR A 196 -0.23 -5.97 28.48
CA TYR A 196 -0.80 -4.66 28.79
C TYR A 196 -0.91 -3.74 27.56
N THR A 197 -0.14 -4.01 26.50
CA THR A 197 -0.26 -3.36 25.19
C THR A 197 -1.41 -4.01 24.42
N VAL A 198 -1.47 -5.35 24.39
CA VAL A 198 -2.56 -6.11 23.75
C VAL A 198 -3.92 -5.72 24.33
N ALA A 199 -4.04 -5.63 25.65
CA ALA A 199 -5.30 -5.31 26.32
C ALA A 199 -5.88 -3.94 25.91
N LYS A 200 -5.02 -3.00 25.48
CA LYS A 200 -5.44 -1.69 24.96
C LYS A 200 -5.76 -1.70 23.47
N MET A 201 -5.46 -2.79 22.77
CA MET A 201 -5.65 -2.98 21.33
C MET A 201 -6.80 -3.95 21.02
N ILE A 202 -7.47 -4.51 22.04
CA ILE A 202 -8.67 -5.32 21.84
C ILE A 202 -9.72 -4.44 21.16
N PRO A 203 -10.18 -4.80 19.94
CA PRO A 203 -11.18 -4.02 19.24
C PRO A 203 -12.52 -4.07 19.97
N ASP A 204 -13.37 -3.09 19.72
CA ASP A 204 -14.76 -3.14 20.19
C ASP A 204 -15.55 -4.14 19.33
N LEU A 205 -15.70 -5.35 19.86
CA LEU A 205 -16.37 -6.46 19.19
C LEU A 205 -17.89 -6.29 19.15
N SER A 206 -18.46 -5.32 19.89
CA SER A 206 -19.89 -5.03 19.84
C SER A 206 -20.35 -4.49 18.47
N SER A 207 -19.40 -4.04 17.64
CA SER A 207 -19.63 -3.59 16.28
C SER A 207 -19.93 -4.72 15.28
N ILE A 208 -19.77 -5.98 15.68
CA ILE A 208 -20.03 -7.18 14.87
C ILE A 208 -21.14 -7.99 15.56
N PRO A 209 -22.41 -7.60 15.43
CA PRO A 209 -23.51 -8.26 16.13
C PRO A 209 -23.79 -9.69 15.66
N GLU A 210 -23.28 -10.08 14.49
CA GLU A 210 -23.50 -11.39 13.89
C GLU A 210 -22.79 -12.53 14.64
N VAL A 211 -21.73 -12.23 15.37
CA VAL A 211 -20.87 -13.20 16.06
C VAL A 211 -20.42 -12.65 17.41
N ASP A 212 -20.41 -13.49 18.45
CA ASP A 212 -19.67 -13.16 19.66
C ASP A 212 -18.17 -13.18 19.35
N GLY A 213 -17.60 -11.99 19.16
CA GLY A 213 -16.20 -11.86 18.77
C GLY A 213 -15.21 -12.37 19.82
N GLU A 214 -15.58 -12.36 21.11
CA GLU A 214 -14.71 -12.82 22.18
C GLU A 214 -14.68 -14.35 22.18
N GLU A 215 -15.86 -14.97 22.07
CA GLU A 215 -15.98 -16.42 21.89
C GLU A 215 -15.23 -16.88 20.63
N MET A 216 -15.48 -16.23 19.48
CA MET A 216 -14.81 -16.55 18.23
C MET A 216 -13.29 -16.46 18.36
N ALA A 217 -12.76 -15.38 18.93
CA ALA A 217 -11.32 -15.22 19.10
C ALA A 217 -10.72 -16.32 20.00
N GLN A 218 -11.40 -16.70 21.09
CA GLN A 218 -10.94 -17.77 21.98
C GLN A 218 -10.98 -19.14 21.32
N VAL A 219 -12.05 -19.46 20.60
CA VAL A 219 -12.22 -20.74 19.89
C VAL A 219 -11.20 -20.85 18.76
N VAL A 220 -11.09 -19.83 17.91
CA VAL A 220 -10.11 -19.79 16.80
C VAL A 220 -8.68 -19.94 17.34
N LEU A 221 -8.32 -19.21 18.40
CA LEU A 221 -6.99 -19.32 19.00
C LEU A 221 -6.74 -20.71 19.58
N SER A 222 -7.73 -21.29 20.27
CA SER A 222 -7.63 -22.65 20.81
C SER A 222 -7.38 -23.66 19.70
N GLU A 223 -8.13 -23.59 18.60
CA GLU A 223 -7.96 -24.48 17.44
C GLU A 223 -6.56 -24.33 16.81
N LEU A 224 -6.08 -23.10 16.60
CA LEU A 224 -4.73 -22.87 16.06
C LEU A 224 -3.61 -23.39 16.97
N VAL A 225 -3.81 -23.36 18.30
CA VAL A 225 -2.84 -23.92 19.26
C VAL A 225 -2.80 -25.45 19.19
N HIS A 226 -3.94 -26.11 19.01
CA HIS A 226 -4.02 -27.58 18.90
C HIS A 226 -3.65 -28.09 17.49
N HIS A 227 -3.82 -27.24 16.47
CA HIS A 227 -3.61 -27.57 15.06
C HIS A 227 -2.76 -26.50 14.36
N PRO A 228 -1.45 -26.41 14.69
CA PRO A 228 -0.57 -25.34 14.21
C PRO A 228 -0.24 -25.39 12.71
N ASP A 229 -0.69 -26.43 12.01
CA ASP A 229 -0.62 -26.58 10.56
C ASP A 229 -1.75 -25.85 9.81
N ARG A 230 -2.83 -25.47 10.51
CA ARG A 230 -3.95 -24.73 9.96
C ARG A 230 -3.66 -23.24 9.89
N THR A 231 -4.26 -22.55 8.91
CA THR A 231 -4.17 -21.10 8.81
C THR A 231 -5.28 -20.42 9.60
N THR A 232 -5.07 -19.17 9.99
CA THR A 232 -6.08 -18.34 10.66
C THR A 232 -7.36 -18.26 9.83
N GLU A 233 -7.23 -18.12 8.51
CA GLU A 233 -8.35 -18.06 7.58
C GLU A 233 -9.15 -19.37 7.56
N ASP A 234 -8.48 -20.54 7.55
CA ASP A 234 -9.16 -21.85 7.56
C ASP A 234 -10.01 -22.03 8.82
N VAL A 235 -9.48 -21.62 9.99
CA VAL A 235 -10.17 -21.80 11.27
C VAL A 235 -11.31 -20.80 11.43
N ILE A 236 -11.11 -19.54 11.02
CA ILE A 236 -12.18 -18.52 11.06
C ILE A 236 -13.33 -18.88 10.11
N GLU A 237 -13.05 -19.43 8.93
CA GLU A 237 -14.10 -19.80 7.95
C GLU A 237 -14.94 -21.01 8.38
N GLU A 238 -14.44 -21.85 9.30
CA GLU A 238 -15.15 -23.01 9.82
C GLU A 238 -15.93 -22.75 11.13
N TYR A 239 -15.70 -21.60 11.77
CA TYR A 239 -16.40 -21.17 12.99
C TYR A 239 -17.85 -20.75 12.69
#